data_AF-A0A062V4U4-F1
#
_entry.id   AF-A0A062V4U4-F1
#
_cell.length_a   1.000
_cell.length_b   1.000
_cell.length_c   1.000
_cell.angle_alpha   90.00
_cell.angle_beta   90.00
_cell.angle_gamma   90.00
#
_symmetry.space_group_name_H-M   'P 1'
#
loop_
_entity.id
_entity.type
_entity.pdbx_description
1 polymer ?
#
loop_
_entity_poly.entity_id
_entity_poly.type
_entity_poly.pdbx_seq_one_letter_code
_entity_poly.pdbx_strand_id
1 'polypeptide(L)'
;MEAVEVKKILPIIPELLEVPHSRIWTSYDKDADVLYINFKKPSHADDSELTDDDIIIRYEKGEIIGITILNASKRKIEHRHYTCAPE
;
A
#
# COMPACT_ATOMS: atom_id res chain seq x y z
N MET A 1 24.78 4.47 -15.20
CA MET A 1 24.21 3.71 -14.08
C MET A 1 22.71 3.73 -14.31
N GLU A 2 22.19 2.69 -14.96
CA GLU A 2 20.73 2.52 -15.11
C GLU A 2 20.12 2.58 -13.71
N ALA A 3 19.13 3.47 -13.51
CA ALA A 3 18.57 3.77 -12.20
C ALA A 3 17.92 2.51 -11.60
N VAL A 4 18.59 1.91 -10.61
CA VAL A 4 18.13 0.73 -9.88
C VAL A 4 16.73 0.96 -9.31
N GLU A 5 16.41 2.21 -8.98
CA GLU A 5 15.12 2.69 -8.52
C GLU A 5 14.02 2.48 -9.56
N VAL A 6 14.30 2.77 -10.84
CA VAL A 6 13.34 2.59 -11.93
C VAL A 6 13.04 1.11 -12.13
N LYS A 7 14.05 0.24 -12.12
CA LYS A 7 13.83 -1.22 -12.25
C LYS A 7 13.00 -1.80 -11.11
N LYS A 8 13.01 -1.18 -9.91
CA LYS A 8 12.20 -1.59 -8.76
C LYS A 8 10.76 -1.10 -8.81
N ILE A 9 10.47 0.01 -9.49
CA ILE A 9 9.10 0.55 -9.59
C ILE A 9 8.30 -0.06 -10.74
N LEU A 10 8.95 -0.39 -11.85
CA LEU A 10 8.25 -0.93 -13.03
C LEU A 10 7.36 -2.16 -12.73
N PRO A 11 7.79 -3.12 -11.89
CA PRO A 11 6.97 -4.30 -11.59
C PRO A 11 5.69 -4.02 -10.81
N ILE A 12 5.58 -2.88 -10.11
CA ILE A 12 4.40 -2.56 -9.29
C ILE A 12 3.36 -1.70 -10.04
N ILE A 13 3.67 -1.28 -11.27
CA ILE A 13 2.78 -0.40 -12.05
C ILE A 13 1.41 -1.03 -12.33
N PRO A 14 1.31 -2.31 -12.77
CA PRO A 14 0.01 -2.92 -13.04
C PRO A 14 -0.91 -2.88 -11.81
N GLU A 15 -0.40 -3.22 -10.64
CA GLU A 15 -1.13 -3.24 -9.38
C GLU A 15 -1.59 -1.84 -8.99
N LEU A 16 -0.74 -0.82 -9.18
CA LEU A 16 -1.10 0.58 -8.91
C LEU A 16 -2.21 1.08 -9.85
N LEU A 17 -2.30 0.57 -11.09
CA LEU A 17 -3.34 0.93 -12.05
C LEU A 17 -4.67 0.22 -11.80
N GLU A 18 -4.65 -0.96 -11.14
CA GLU A 18 -5.86 -1.69 -10.75
C GLU A 18 -6.53 -1.12 -9.50
N VAL A 19 -5.79 -0.40 -8.65
CA VAL A 19 -6.36 0.28 -7.48
C VAL A 19 -7.32 1.38 -7.93
N PRO A 20 -8.58 1.43 -7.42
CA PRO A 20 -9.60 2.40 -7.83
C PRO A 20 -9.36 3.81 -7.24
N HIS A 21 -8.11 4.24 -7.10
CA HIS A 21 -7.72 5.53 -6.55
C HIS A 21 -6.74 6.25 -7.48
N SER A 22 -7.12 7.45 -7.92
CA SER A 22 -6.32 8.26 -8.87
C SER A 22 -5.02 8.81 -8.30
N ARG A 23 -4.86 8.80 -6.96
CA ARG A 23 -3.67 9.27 -6.27
C ARG A 23 -3.36 8.37 -5.08
N ILE A 24 -2.09 7.98 -4.97
CA ILE A 24 -1.57 7.16 -3.89
C ILE A 24 -0.36 7.89 -3.31
N TRP A 25 -0.39 8.17 -2.02
CA TRP A 25 0.75 8.76 -1.29
C TRP A 25 1.32 7.74 -0.32
N THR A 26 2.59 7.40 -0.51
CA THR A 26 3.31 6.49 0.36
C THR A 26 4.35 7.23 1.19
N SER A 27 4.50 6.84 2.45
CA SER A 27 5.54 7.35 3.34
C SER A 27 5.98 6.24 4.29
N TYR A 28 7.28 5.93 4.28
CA TYR A 28 7.85 4.93 5.15
C TYR A 28 8.61 5.61 6.30
N ASP A 29 8.15 5.38 7.52
CA ASP A 29 8.84 5.74 8.74
C ASP A 29 9.78 4.60 9.13
N LYS A 30 11.09 4.86 9.01
CA LYS A 30 12.14 3.88 9.31
C LYS A 30 12.31 3.62 10.80
N ASP A 31 12.03 4.61 11.64
CA ASP A 31 12.25 4.50 13.09
C ASP A 31 11.12 3.69 13.73
N ALA A 32 9.89 3.86 13.23
CA ALA A 32 8.73 3.09 13.68
C ALA A 32 8.55 1.74 12.94
N ASP A 33 9.25 1.52 11.82
CA ASP A 33 9.02 0.41 10.89
C ASP A 33 7.56 0.36 10.38
N VAL A 34 7.05 1.51 9.94
CA VAL A 34 5.65 1.71 9.51
C VAL A 34 5.58 2.30 8.11
N LEU A 35 4.78 1.70 7.24
CA LEU A 35 4.46 2.23 5.91
C LEU A 35 3.03 2.78 5.88
N TYR A 36 2.90 4.08 5.62
CA TYR A 36 1.62 4.75 5.40
C TYR A 36 1.29 4.80 3.91
N ILE A 37 0.08 4.40 3.55
CA ILE A 37 -0.49 4.54 2.21
C ILE A 37 -1.77 5.36 2.34
N ASN A 38 -1.88 6.48 1.63
CA ASN A 38 -3.06 7.32 1.65
C ASN A 38 -3.64 7.44 0.24
N PHE A 39 -4.97 7.38 0.13
CA PHE A 39 -5.71 7.52 -1.12
C PHE A 39 -6.44 8.88 -1.22
N LYS A 40 -6.58 9.59 -0.09
CA LYS A 40 -7.20 10.91 -0.01
C LYS A 40 -6.36 11.88 0.82
N LYS A 41 -6.36 13.16 0.43
CA LYS A 41 -5.81 14.28 1.22
C LYS A 41 -6.80 15.45 1.27
N PRO A 42 -7.04 16.08 2.44
CA PRO A 42 -6.56 15.68 3.76
C PRO A 42 -7.13 14.31 4.17
N SER A 43 -6.33 13.53 4.89
CA SER A 43 -6.70 12.17 5.28
C SER A 43 -7.32 12.22 6.67
N HIS A 44 -8.59 12.60 6.74
CA HIS A 44 -9.35 12.57 7.99
C HIS A 44 -10.13 11.24 8.03
N ALA A 45 -9.73 10.36 8.94
CA ALA A 45 -10.45 9.11 9.17
C ALA A 45 -11.48 9.34 10.27
N ASP A 46 -12.71 8.87 10.08
CA ASP A 46 -13.71 8.78 11.13
C ASP A 46 -13.72 7.42 11.82
N ASP A 47 -13.14 6.40 11.17
CA ASP A 47 -13.06 5.03 11.69
C ASP A 47 -11.76 4.31 11.25
N SER A 48 -11.37 3.28 11.98
CA SER A 48 -10.22 2.44 11.67
C SER A 48 -10.35 1.02 12.20
N GLU A 49 -9.87 0.05 11.42
CA GLU A 49 -9.82 -1.36 11.79
C GLU A 49 -8.37 -1.85 11.82
N LEU A 50 -7.93 -2.45 12.93
CA LEU A 50 -6.67 -3.19 13.00
C LEU A 50 -6.94 -4.66 12.69
N THR A 51 -6.29 -5.19 11.66
CA THR A 51 -6.40 -6.59 11.26
C THR A 51 -5.35 -7.45 11.96
N ASP A 52 -5.55 -8.78 11.95
CA ASP A 52 -4.59 -9.77 12.47
C ASP A 52 -3.24 -9.75 11.72
N ASP A 53 -3.21 -9.15 10.53
CA ASP A 53 -2.03 -9.05 9.68
C ASP A 53 -1.19 -7.81 9.97
N ASP A 54 -1.30 -7.14 11.13
CA ASP A 54 -0.57 -5.90 11.44
C ASP A 54 -0.87 -4.74 10.47
N ILE A 55 -2.09 -4.69 9.91
CA ILE A 55 -2.55 -3.66 9.00
C ILE A 55 -3.68 -2.86 9.66
N ILE A 56 -3.57 -1.54 9.67
CA ILE A 56 -4.66 -0.65 10.07
C ILE A 56 -5.31 -0.07 8.81
N ILE A 57 -6.56 -0.41 8.56
CA ILE A 57 -7.36 0.17 7.48
C ILE A 57 -8.06 1.41 8.02
N ARG A 58 -8.00 2.52 7.28
CA ARG A 58 -8.57 3.81 7.67
C ARG A 58 -9.75 4.14 6.78
N TYR A 59 -10.88 4.47 7.40
CA TYR A 59 -12.13 4.76 6.71
C TYR A 59 -12.56 6.20 6.91
N GLU A 60 -13.29 6.71 5.92
CA GLU A 60 -14.08 7.92 6.04
C GLU A 60 -15.44 7.66 5.40
N LYS A 61 -16.53 7.76 6.17
CA LYS A 61 -17.90 7.50 5.70
C LYS A 61 -18.07 6.13 5.04
N GLY A 62 -17.33 5.13 5.51
CA GLY A 62 -17.36 3.75 4.98
C GLY A 62 -16.49 3.52 3.74
N GLU A 63 -15.77 4.53 3.25
CA GLU A 63 -14.79 4.38 2.16
C GLU A 63 -13.37 4.24 2.72
N ILE A 64 -12.55 3.38 2.13
CA ILE A 64 -11.14 3.26 2.52
C ILE A 64 -10.39 4.49 2.02
N ILE A 65 -9.81 5.26 2.94
CA ILE A 65 -9.03 6.46 2.62
C ILE A 65 -7.53 6.28 2.82
N GLY A 66 -7.10 5.17 3.43
CA GLY A 66 -5.71 4.85 3.62
C GLY A 66 -5.48 3.58 4.43
N ILE A 67 -4.22 3.17 4.47
CA ILE A 67 -3.75 1.97 5.13
C ILE A 67 -2.45 2.30 5.87
N THR A 68 -2.30 1.80 7.10
CA THR A 68 -1.05 1.87 7.87
C THR A 68 -0.55 0.45 8.07
N ILE A 69 0.65 0.17 7.58
CA ILE A 69 1.25 -1.16 7.61
C ILE A 69 2.33 -1.15 8.69
N LEU A 70 2.09 -1.86 9.79
CA LEU A 70 3.06 -2.03 10.85
C LEU A 70 4.06 -3.14 10.49
N ASN A 71 5.24 -3.12 11.13
CA ASN A 71 6.32 -4.08 10.90
C ASN A 71 6.66 -4.22 9.40
N ALA A 72 6.63 -3.12 8.65
CA ALA A 72 6.63 -3.14 7.19
C ALA A 72 7.87 -3.83 6.61
N SER A 73 9.04 -3.65 7.22
CA SER A 73 10.29 -4.30 6.83
C SER A 73 10.26 -5.83 6.94
N LYS A 74 9.38 -6.39 7.78
CA LYS A 74 9.23 -7.83 7.96
C LYS A 74 8.32 -8.48 6.90
N ARG A 75 7.59 -7.67 6.13
CA ARG A 75 6.78 -8.16 5.02
C ARG A 75 7.70 -8.52 3.86
N LYS A 76 8.12 -9.78 3.84
CA LYS A 76 8.83 -10.33 2.69
C LYS A 76 7.85 -10.39 1.52
N ILE A 77 8.29 -9.83 0.38
CA ILE A 77 7.64 -10.03 -0.90
C ILE A 77 7.87 -11.49 -1.29
N GLU A 78 7.02 -12.39 -0.83
CA GLU A 78 6.74 -13.59 -1.61
C GLU A 78 6.10 -13.05 -2.89
N HIS A 79 6.86 -13.01 -3.99
CA HIS A 79 6.31 -12.82 -5.32
C HIS A 79 5.35 -13.99 -5.59
N ARG A 80 4.15 -13.95 -5.04
CA ARG A 80 3.05 -14.80 -5.50
C ARG A 80 2.71 -14.27 -6.88
N HIS A 81 3.35 -14.87 -7.88
CA HIS A 81 2.82 -14.93 -9.23
C HIS A 81 1.38 -15.46 -9.13
N TYR A 82 0.40 -14.56 -9.07
CA TYR A 82 -0.92 -14.90 -9.52
C TYR A 82 -0.85 -14.91 -11.05
N THR A 83 -0.45 -16.05 -11.62
CA THR A 83 -0.74 -16.33 -13.02
C THR A 83 -2.26 -16.47 -13.13
N CYS A 84 -2.94 -15.37 -13.40
CA CYS A 84 -4.28 -15.44 -13.97
C CYS A 84 -4.09 -15.92 -15.41
N ALA A 85 -4.35 -17.20 -15.66
CA ALA A 85 -4.50 -17.72 -17.01
C ALA A 85 -5.85 -17.20 -17.56
N PRO A 86 -5.90 -16.63 -18.77
CA PRO A 86 -7.18 -16.37 -19.41
C PRO A 86 -7.81 -17.71 -19.84
N GLU A 87 -9.12 -17.85 -19.58
CA GLU A 87 -9.96 -18.88 -20.20
C GLU A 87 -10.09 -18.64 -21.72
#